data_AF-A0A139PSU9-F1
#
_entry.id   AF-A0A139PSU9-F1
#
_cell.length_a   1.000
_cell.length_b   1.000
_cell.length_c   1.000
_cell.angle_alpha   90.00
_cell.angle_beta   90.00
_cell.angle_gamma   90.00
#
_symmetry.space_group_name_H-M   'P 1'
#
loop_
_entity.id
_entity.type
_entity.pdbx_description
1 polymer ?
#
loop_
_entity_poly.entity_id
_entity_poly.type
_entity_poly.pdbx_seq_one_letter_code
_entity_poly.pdbx_strand_id
1 'polypeptide(L)'
;MIADELKIKVRYVPVTAQTRGPLLDNEQVDLDIATFTITEERKKLYNFTSPYYTDASGFLVNKSANIKSIEDLNGKTIGVAQGSITQRLITELGKKKGLKFKFVELGSYPELITSLHAHRIDAFSVDRSILSGYTSKRTELLDDSFKPSDYGIVTKKSNTELNDYLDNLVTKWSKDGSLQKLYDRYKLKPSSHTAD
;
A
#
# COMPACT_ATOMS: atom_id res chain seq x y z
N MET A 1 11.60 1.23 16.64
CA MET A 1 10.66 0.56 17.57
C MET A 1 10.96 -0.92 17.71
N ILE A 2 10.69 -1.78 16.71
CA ILE A 2 10.96 -3.24 16.83
C ILE A 2 12.42 -3.55 17.19
N ALA A 3 13.36 -2.99 16.43
CA ALA A 3 14.78 -3.22 16.68
C ALA A 3 15.29 -2.63 17.99
N ASP A 4 14.64 -1.57 18.48
CA ASP A 4 14.96 -0.99 19.79
C ASP A 4 14.49 -1.91 20.92
N GLU A 5 13.30 -2.51 20.81
CA GLU A 5 12.78 -3.52 21.75
C GLU A 5 13.70 -4.76 21.77
N LEU A 6 14.19 -5.19 20.60
CA LEU A 6 15.11 -6.32 20.46
C LEU A 6 16.58 -5.97 20.76
N LYS A 7 16.93 -4.69 20.90
CA LYS A 7 18.30 -4.18 21.03
C LYS A 7 19.25 -4.66 19.92
N ILE A 8 18.75 -4.68 18.68
CA ILE A 8 19.51 -5.11 17.49
C ILE A 8 19.69 -3.96 16.50
N LYS A 9 20.62 -4.13 15.56
CA LYS A 9 20.75 -3.25 14.39
C LYS A 9 19.83 -3.73 13.27
N VAL A 10 19.14 -2.80 12.61
CA VAL A 10 18.35 -3.10 11.42
C VAL A 10 19.23 -3.01 10.18
N ARG A 11 19.10 -3.99 9.29
CA ARG A 11 19.55 -3.89 7.90
C ARG A 11 18.33 -3.68 7.01
N TYR A 12 18.21 -2.50 6.41
CA TYR A 12 17.14 -2.22 5.45
C TYR A 12 17.49 -2.76 4.07
N VAL A 13 16.54 -3.44 3.44
CA VAL A 13 16.65 -3.92 2.07
C VAL A 13 15.54 -3.26 1.24
N PRO A 14 15.86 -2.55 0.15
CA PRO A 14 14.84 -1.97 -0.70
C PRO A 14 14.08 -3.07 -1.46
N VAL A 15 12.76 -2.95 -1.50
CA VAL A 15 11.87 -3.92 -2.15
C VAL A 15 10.82 -3.21 -2.99
N THR A 16 10.19 -3.95 -3.90
CA THR A 16 8.96 -3.56 -4.59
C THR A 16 7.82 -4.47 -4.16
N ALA A 17 6.58 -4.13 -4.53
CA ALA A 17 5.43 -5.00 -4.28
C ALA A 17 5.61 -6.40 -4.89
N GLN A 18 6.37 -6.51 -5.99
CA GLN A 18 6.68 -7.78 -6.65
C GLN A 18 7.81 -8.54 -5.96
N THR A 19 8.86 -7.87 -5.45
CA THR A 19 10.05 -8.55 -4.94
C THR A 19 10.00 -8.92 -3.46
N ARG A 20 9.16 -8.26 -2.65
CA ARG A 20 9.12 -8.47 -1.19
C ARG A 20 8.81 -9.92 -0.76
N GLY A 21 7.91 -10.60 -1.47
CA GLY A 21 7.58 -12.02 -1.21
C GLY A 21 8.76 -12.96 -1.49
N PRO A 22 9.31 -12.97 -2.72
CA PRO A 22 10.49 -13.77 -3.05
C PRO A 22 11.71 -13.52 -2.15
N LEU A 23 11.91 -12.29 -1.66
CA LEU A 23 13.00 -11.98 -0.73
C LEU A 23 12.79 -12.59 0.66
N LEU A 24 11.53 -12.67 1.13
CA LEU A 24 11.18 -13.43 2.34
C LEU A 24 11.36 -14.94 2.12
N ASP A 25 10.89 -15.45 0.98
CA ASP A 25 10.93 -16.89 0.68
C ASP A 25 12.37 -17.41 0.62
N ASN A 26 13.26 -16.64 0.00
CA ASN A 26 14.69 -16.93 -0.13
C ASN A 26 15.53 -16.48 1.07
N GLU A 27 14.89 -16.06 2.18
CA GLU A 27 15.56 -15.71 3.43
C GLU A 27 16.60 -14.58 3.30
N GLN A 28 16.41 -13.69 2.31
CA GLN A 28 17.22 -12.48 2.16
C GLN A 28 16.78 -11.37 3.13
N VAL A 29 15.54 -11.45 3.61
CA VAL A 29 14.96 -10.64 4.69
C VAL A 29 14.18 -11.53 5.65
N ASP A 30 14.16 -11.16 6.93
CA ASP A 30 13.48 -11.93 7.99
C ASP A 30 11.99 -11.56 8.13
N LEU A 31 11.66 -10.31 7.84
CA LEU A 31 10.31 -9.75 7.92
C LEU A 31 10.13 -8.62 6.89
N ASP A 32 8.88 -8.38 6.47
CA ASP A 32 8.49 -7.28 5.59
C ASP A 32 7.54 -6.32 6.30
N ILE A 33 7.88 -5.02 6.23
CA ILE A 33 7.03 -3.90 6.65
C ILE A 33 6.97 -2.90 5.50
N ALA A 34 6.45 -3.34 4.35
CA ALA A 34 6.42 -2.54 3.13
C ALA A 34 5.02 -2.51 2.54
N THR A 35 4.02 -2.04 3.31
CA THR A 35 2.61 -1.90 2.88
C THR A 35 1.99 -3.19 2.33
N PHE A 36 2.27 -4.32 2.98
CA PHE A 36 1.78 -5.63 2.54
C PHE A 36 0.34 -5.85 3.02
N THR A 37 -0.62 -5.72 2.10
CA THR A 37 -2.04 -5.95 2.41
C THR A 37 -2.31 -7.38 2.86
N ILE A 38 -3.00 -7.52 3.98
CA ILE A 38 -3.51 -8.80 4.50
C ILE A 38 -4.64 -9.27 3.59
N THR A 39 -4.50 -10.46 3.01
CA THR A 39 -5.58 -11.16 2.30
C THR A 39 -5.56 -12.65 2.64
N GLU A 40 -6.68 -13.34 2.46
CA GLU A 40 -6.77 -14.78 2.74
C GLU A 40 -5.85 -15.60 1.81
N GLU A 41 -5.66 -15.17 0.56
CA GLU A 41 -4.69 -15.83 -0.33
C GLU A 41 -3.25 -15.67 0.17
N ARG A 42 -2.90 -14.48 0.68
CA ARG A 42 -1.55 -14.21 1.19
C ARG A 42 -1.30 -14.90 2.53
N LYS A 43 -2.31 -15.03 3.40
CA LYS A 43 -2.22 -15.79 4.66
C LYS A 43 -1.92 -17.29 4.46
N LYS A 44 -2.21 -17.84 3.28
CA LYS A 44 -1.81 -19.21 2.92
C LYS A 44 -0.30 -19.33 2.69
N LEU A 45 0.35 -18.25 2.28
CA LEU A 45 1.78 -18.21 1.92
C LEU A 45 2.67 -17.65 3.02
N TYR A 46 2.14 -16.73 3.83
CA TYR A 46 2.91 -16.00 4.84
C TYR A 46 2.16 -15.94 6.17
N ASN A 47 2.90 -15.55 7.22
CA ASN A 47 2.27 -15.10 8.46
C ASN A 47 2.11 -13.58 8.42
N PHE A 48 1.06 -13.10 9.08
CA PHE A 48 0.80 -11.67 9.24
C PHE A 48 0.54 -11.41 10.72
N THR A 49 1.01 -10.26 11.19
CA THR A 49 0.53 -9.68 12.44
C THR A 49 -0.90 -9.16 12.28
N SER A 50 -1.50 -8.80 13.40
CA SER A 50 -2.61 -7.85 13.47
C SER A 50 -2.28 -6.58 12.67
N PRO A 51 -3.28 -5.88 12.13
CA PRO A 51 -3.06 -4.69 11.33
C PRO A 51 -2.29 -3.60 12.11
N TYR A 52 -1.20 -3.10 11.53
CA TYR A 52 -0.49 -1.92 12.04
C TYR A 52 -0.93 -0.63 11.37
N TYR A 53 -1.68 -0.70 10.27
CA TYR A 53 -2.24 0.46 9.56
C TYR A 53 -3.35 -0.01 8.61
N THR A 54 -4.40 0.77 8.48
CA THR A 54 -5.45 0.56 7.47
C THR A 54 -5.39 1.72 6.49
N ASP A 55 -5.22 1.42 5.20
CA ASP A 55 -5.21 2.43 4.14
C ASP A 55 -6.32 2.18 3.12
N ALA A 56 -6.64 3.18 2.31
CA ALA A 56 -7.51 3.04 1.16
C ALA A 56 -6.71 3.31 -0.12
N SER A 57 -7.07 2.62 -1.20
CA SER A 57 -6.56 2.93 -2.52
C SER A 57 -7.14 4.25 -3.04
N GLY A 58 -6.37 4.96 -3.86
CA GLY A 58 -6.79 6.22 -4.46
C GLY A 58 -6.12 6.45 -5.81
N PHE A 59 -6.20 7.68 -6.31
CA PHE A 59 -5.66 8.07 -7.60
C PHE A 59 -4.87 9.37 -7.48
N LEU A 60 -3.65 9.37 -8.00
CA LEU A 60 -2.84 10.57 -8.20
C LEU A 60 -2.85 10.93 -9.68
N VAL A 61 -3.12 12.20 -9.98
CA VAL A 61 -3.23 12.72 -11.35
C VAL A 61 -2.36 13.95 -11.53
N ASN A 62 -2.04 14.31 -12.77
CA ASN A 62 -1.47 15.63 -13.06
C ASN A 62 -2.58 16.69 -12.94
N LYS A 63 -2.28 17.82 -12.27
CA LYS A 63 -3.21 18.95 -12.15
C LYS A 63 -3.62 19.52 -13.51
N SER A 64 -2.72 19.49 -14.49
CA SER A 64 -2.98 19.95 -15.86
C SER A 64 -4.00 19.10 -16.62
N ALA A 65 -4.26 17.86 -16.18
CA ALA A 65 -5.23 16.97 -16.82
C ALA A 65 -6.69 17.31 -16.48
N ASN A 66 -6.92 18.17 -15.46
CA ASN A 66 -8.24 18.55 -14.98
C ASN A 66 -9.17 17.36 -14.65
N ILE A 67 -8.60 16.25 -14.19
CA ILE A 67 -9.33 15.09 -13.68
C ILE A 67 -9.69 15.37 -12.23
N LYS A 68 -10.97 15.27 -11.87
CA LYS A 68 -11.47 15.61 -10.53
C LYS A 68 -12.14 14.47 -9.81
N SER A 69 -12.60 13.45 -10.54
CA SER A 69 -13.15 12.23 -9.92
C SER A 69 -12.76 10.95 -10.64
N ILE A 70 -13.14 9.81 -10.08
CA ILE A 70 -12.99 8.51 -10.74
C ILE A 70 -13.81 8.41 -12.04
N GLU A 71 -14.95 9.11 -12.15
CA GLU A 71 -15.77 9.10 -13.36
C GLU A 71 -15.02 9.73 -14.56
N ASP A 72 -14.20 10.75 -14.31
CA ASP A 72 -13.32 11.36 -15.33
C ASP A 72 -12.22 10.40 -15.84
N LEU A 73 -11.96 9.31 -15.09
CA LEU A 73 -11.02 8.26 -15.48
C LEU A 73 -11.64 7.21 -16.42
N ASN A 74 -12.92 7.32 -16.77
CA ASN A 74 -13.54 6.35 -17.68
C ASN A 74 -12.85 6.34 -19.06
N GLY A 75 -12.41 5.15 -19.48
CA GLY A 75 -11.65 4.92 -20.71
C GLY A 75 -10.16 5.34 -20.65
N LYS A 76 -9.71 5.89 -19.51
CA LYS A 76 -8.33 6.34 -19.29
C LYS A 76 -7.39 5.20 -18.92
N THR A 77 -6.09 5.50 -19.00
CA THR A 77 -5.00 4.57 -18.68
C THR A 77 -4.51 4.80 -17.26
N ILE A 78 -4.62 3.78 -16.42
CA ILE A 78 -4.21 3.81 -15.01
C ILE A 78 -2.92 3.01 -14.86
N GLY A 79 -1.88 3.65 -14.34
CA GLY A 79 -0.65 2.99 -13.93
C GLY A 79 -0.80 2.37 -12.54
N VAL A 80 -0.37 1.12 -12.41
CA VAL A 80 -0.33 0.37 -11.14
C VAL A 80 1.02 -0.32 -10.98
N ALA A 81 1.37 -0.69 -9.75
CA ALA A 81 2.62 -1.41 -9.49
C ALA A 81 2.45 -2.93 -9.74
N GLN A 82 3.43 -3.53 -10.42
CA GLN A 82 3.52 -4.98 -10.56
C GLN A 82 3.54 -5.67 -9.19
N GLY A 83 2.81 -6.78 -9.07
CA GLY A 83 2.69 -7.53 -7.79
C GLY A 83 1.75 -6.90 -6.75
N SER A 84 1.17 -5.73 -7.04
CA SER A 84 0.10 -5.15 -6.21
C SER A 84 -1.26 -5.78 -6.54
N ILE A 85 -2.26 -5.61 -5.65
CA ILE A 85 -3.64 -6.01 -5.91
C ILE A 85 -4.48 -4.88 -6.54
N THR A 86 -3.89 -3.70 -6.76
CA THR A 86 -4.61 -2.45 -7.04
C THR A 86 -5.39 -2.52 -8.36
N GLN A 87 -4.85 -3.13 -9.41
CA GLN A 87 -5.57 -3.34 -10.68
C GLN A 87 -6.87 -4.12 -10.49
N ARG A 88 -6.84 -5.19 -9.68
CA ARG A 88 -8.02 -6.00 -9.37
C ARG A 88 -9.08 -5.15 -8.65
N LEU A 89 -8.66 -4.38 -7.64
CA LEU A 89 -9.55 -3.51 -6.87
C LEU A 89 -10.21 -2.43 -7.75
N ILE A 90 -9.45 -1.78 -8.64
CA ILE A 90 -9.98 -0.79 -9.57
C ILE A 90 -10.93 -1.44 -10.58
N THR A 91 -10.63 -2.65 -11.04
CA THR A 91 -11.50 -3.38 -11.96
C THR A 91 -12.84 -3.72 -11.32
N GLU A 92 -12.84 -4.16 -10.05
CA GLU A 92 -14.06 -4.41 -9.27
C GLU A 92 -14.87 -3.12 -9.06
N LEU A 93 -14.19 -2.02 -8.68
CA LEU A 93 -14.81 -0.71 -8.53
C LEU A 93 -15.43 -0.21 -9.84
N GLY A 94 -14.71 -0.36 -10.95
CA GLY A 94 -15.19 -0.01 -12.28
C GLY A 94 -16.45 -0.77 -12.65
N LYS A 95 -16.50 -2.08 -12.40
CA LYS A 95 -17.71 -2.89 -12.60
C LYS A 95 -18.89 -2.37 -11.77
N LYS A 96 -18.68 -2.04 -10.48
CA LYS A 96 -19.74 -1.50 -9.60
C LYS A 96 -20.27 -0.15 -10.10
N LYS A 97 -19.42 0.70 -10.69
CA LYS A 97 -19.76 2.04 -11.17
C LYS A 97 -20.08 2.12 -12.67
N GLY A 98 -20.00 1.02 -13.43
CA GLY A 98 -20.15 1.04 -14.89
C GLY A 98 -19.00 1.73 -15.64
N LEU A 99 -17.81 1.81 -15.04
CA LEU A 99 -16.62 2.44 -15.60
C LEU A 99 -15.66 1.38 -16.17
N LYS A 100 -14.90 1.76 -17.20
CA LYS A 100 -13.86 0.91 -17.81
C LYS A 100 -12.53 1.64 -17.80
N PHE A 101 -11.44 0.90 -17.61
CA PHE A 101 -10.09 1.46 -17.55
C PHE A 101 -9.13 0.62 -18.39
N LYS A 102 -8.05 1.25 -18.86
CA LYS A 102 -6.87 0.56 -19.39
C LYS A 102 -5.81 0.55 -18.29
N PHE A 103 -4.92 -0.44 -18.31
CA PHE A 103 -3.88 -0.57 -17.28
C PHE A 103 -2.49 -0.64 -17.89
N VAL A 104 -1.53 -0.07 -17.17
CA VAL A 104 -0.10 -0.26 -17.37
C VAL A 104 0.50 -0.69 -16.04
N GLU A 105 1.15 -1.84 -16.01
CA GLU A 105 1.84 -2.34 -14.82
C GLU A 105 3.33 -2.03 -14.89
N LEU A 106 3.84 -1.22 -13.96
CA LEU A 106 5.24 -0.80 -13.91
C LEU A 106 5.93 -1.34 -12.65
N GLY A 107 7.26 -1.45 -12.69
CA GLY A 107 8.03 -2.18 -11.68
C GLY A 107 8.20 -1.42 -10.36
N SER A 108 8.06 -0.09 -10.38
CA SER A 108 8.33 0.74 -9.20
C SER A 108 7.49 2.02 -9.15
N TYR A 109 7.31 2.57 -7.94
CA TYR A 109 6.62 3.85 -7.76
C TYR A 109 7.33 5.04 -8.43
N PRO A 110 8.68 5.14 -8.44
CA PRO A 110 9.40 6.14 -9.24
C PRO A 110 9.10 6.08 -10.74
N GLU A 111 8.94 4.87 -11.29
CA GLU A 111 8.58 4.68 -12.70
C GLU A 111 7.14 5.14 -12.98
N LEU A 112 6.21 4.87 -12.06
CA LEU A 112 4.81 5.30 -12.15
C LEU A 112 4.67 6.82 -12.10
N ILE A 113 5.33 7.50 -11.14
CA ILE A 113 5.27 8.96 -11.07
C ILE A 113 5.93 9.62 -12.29
N THR A 114 7.03 9.06 -12.80
CA THR A 114 7.68 9.54 -14.03
C THR A 114 6.76 9.38 -15.23
N SER A 115 6.09 8.23 -15.36
CA SER A 115 5.13 7.96 -16.43
C SER A 115 3.91 8.87 -16.35
N LEU A 116 3.42 9.16 -15.15
CA LEU A 116 2.35 10.12 -14.92
C LEU A 116 2.77 11.51 -15.38
N HIS A 117 3.92 12.02 -14.92
CA HIS A 117 4.43 13.34 -15.34
C HIS A 117 4.63 13.46 -16.85
N ALA A 118 5.00 12.36 -17.51
CA ALA A 118 5.17 12.30 -18.96
C ALA A 118 3.86 12.09 -19.74
N HIS A 119 2.70 12.09 -19.08
CA HIS A 119 1.39 11.81 -19.67
C HIS A 119 1.30 10.46 -20.40
N ARG A 120 2.11 9.47 -19.98
CA ARG A 120 2.04 8.08 -20.50
C ARG A 120 0.93 7.27 -19.83
N ILE A 121 0.55 7.68 -18.62
CA ILE A 121 -0.63 7.23 -17.89
C ILE A 121 -1.42 8.47 -17.46
N ASP A 122 -2.73 8.33 -17.34
CA ASP A 122 -3.63 9.41 -16.92
C ASP A 122 -3.74 9.51 -15.39
N ALA A 123 -3.59 8.37 -14.69
CA ALA A 123 -3.55 8.30 -13.24
C ALA A 123 -2.55 7.25 -12.75
N PHE A 124 -1.91 7.51 -11.62
CA PHE A 124 -1.19 6.51 -10.82
C PHE A 124 -2.07 6.10 -9.65
N SER A 125 -2.41 4.81 -9.55
CA SER A 125 -3.19 4.28 -8.44
C SER A 125 -2.41 3.28 -7.59
N VAL A 126 -2.43 3.54 -6.28
CA VAL A 126 -2.02 2.68 -5.16
C VAL A 126 -2.68 3.26 -3.90
N ASP A 127 -2.26 2.82 -2.73
CA ASP A 127 -2.73 3.31 -1.45
C ASP A 127 -2.42 4.79 -1.21
N ARG A 128 -3.36 5.51 -0.56
CA ARG A 128 -3.33 6.97 -0.43
C ARG A 128 -2.17 7.46 0.41
N SER A 129 -1.75 6.72 1.44
CA SER A 129 -0.57 7.10 2.22
C SER A 129 0.68 7.15 1.35
N ILE A 130 0.84 6.20 0.42
CA ILE A 130 1.95 6.20 -0.55
C ILE A 130 1.79 7.37 -1.52
N LEU A 131 0.62 7.54 -2.11
CA LEU A 131 0.36 8.62 -3.07
C LEU A 131 0.57 10.01 -2.48
N SER A 132 0.29 10.19 -1.18
CA SER A 132 0.51 11.47 -0.48
C SER A 132 1.95 11.95 -0.57
N GLY A 133 2.93 11.03 -0.57
CA GLY A 133 4.35 11.32 -0.77
C GLY A 133 4.72 11.79 -2.17
N TYR A 134 3.82 11.63 -3.16
CA TYR A 134 3.99 12.06 -4.55
C TYR A 134 3.13 13.27 -4.92
N THR A 135 2.40 13.85 -3.96
CA THR A 135 1.69 15.13 -4.17
C THR A 135 2.68 16.28 -4.34
N SER A 136 2.39 17.21 -5.24
CA SER A 136 3.33 18.29 -5.57
C SER A 136 2.64 19.50 -6.19
N LYS A 137 3.43 20.45 -6.72
CA LYS A 137 2.89 21.52 -7.58
C LYS A 137 2.31 20.98 -8.90
N ARG A 138 2.73 19.80 -9.37
CA ARG A 138 2.30 19.19 -10.65
C ARG A 138 1.22 18.13 -10.49
N THR A 139 1.15 17.49 -9.33
CA THR A 139 0.29 16.33 -9.07
C THR A 139 -0.64 16.57 -7.89
N GLU A 140 -1.85 16.03 -7.98
CA GLU A 140 -2.84 16.05 -6.91
C GLU A 140 -3.45 14.67 -6.70
N LEU A 141 -3.82 14.41 -5.45
CA LEU A 141 -4.55 13.22 -5.05
C LEU A 141 -6.04 13.54 -5.23
N LEU A 142 -6.79 12.66 -5.90
CA LEU A 142 -8.24 12.79 -5.97
C LEU A 142 -8.86 12.55 -4.59
N ASP A 143 -10.01 13.15 -4.31
CA ASP A 143 -10.73 12.92 -3.05
C ASP A 143 -11.29 11.49 -2.97
N ASP A 144 -11.65 10.91 -4.11
CA ASP A 144 -12.07 9.51 -4.22
C ASP A 144 -11.05 8.56 -3.58
N SER A 145 -11.57 7.67 -2.74
CA SER A 145 -10.84 6.56 -2.17
C SER A 145 -11.70 5.31 -2.21
N PHE A 146 -11.06 4.14 -2.20
CA PHE A 146 -11.78 2.89 -2.28
C PHE A 146 -11.03 1.77 -1.59
N LYS A 147 -11.81 0.77 -1.18
CA LYS A 147 -11.34 -0.49 -0.60
C LYS A 147 -10.30 -0.29 0.53
N PRO A 148 -10.75 0.10 1.73
CA PRO A 148 -9.94 0.01 2.93
C PRO A 148 -9.29 -1.38 3.05
N SER A 149 -8.01 -1.39 3.38
CA SER A 149 -7.10 -2.52 3.29
C SER A 149 -6.10 -2.48 4.44
N ASP A 150 -6.00 -3.58 5.18
CA ASP A 150 -5.13 -3.67 6.35
C ASP A 150 -3.71 -4.10 5.97
N TYR A 151 -2.71 -3.46 6.57
CA TYR A 151 -1.32 -3.85 6.47
C TYR A 151 -0.88 -4.61 7.71
N GLY A 152 -0.24 -5.75 7.50
CA GLY A 152 0.42 -6.51 8.56
C GLY A 152 1.93 -6.52 8.34
N ILE A 153 2.69 -6.72 9.42
CA ILE A 153 4.08 -7.13 9.29
C ILE A 153 4.06 -8.59 8.85
N VAL A 154 4.91 -8.93 7.89
CA VAL A 154 4.88 -10.25 7.25
C VAL A 154 6.15 -11.01 7.56
N THR A 155 6.02 -12.29 7.93
CA THR A 155 7.15 -13.22 8.04
C THR A 155 6.91 -14.44 7.17
N LYS A 156 7.98 -15.19 6.91
CA LYS A 156 7.90 -16.51 6.25
C LYS A 156 6.96 -17.43 7.04
N LYS A 157 6.17 -18.26 6.36
CA LYS A 157 5.14 -19.10 6.99
C LYS A 157 5.66 -20.00 8.11
N SER A 158 6.88 -20.50 7.97
CA SER A 158 7.54 -21.35 8.96
C SER A 158 8.01 -20.59 10.20
N ASN A 159 8.17 -19.27 10.14
CA ASN A 159 8.69 -18.46 11.24
C ASN A 159 7.55 -17.88 12.10
N THR A 160 6.87 -18.78 12.82
CA THR A 160 5.75 -18.43 13.70
C THR A 160 6.19 -17.71 14.96
N GLU A 161 7.34 -18.08 15.55
CA GLU A 161 7.87 -17.46 16.77
C GLU A 161 8.12 -15.96 16.57
N LEU A 162 8.80 -15.59 15.46
CA LEU A 162 9.01 -14.17 15.14
C LEU A 162 7.68 -13.46 14.88
N ASN A 163 6.74 -14.10 14.17
CA ASN A 163 5.44 -13.50 13.90
C ASN A 163 4.66 -13.21 15.19
N ASP A 164 4.61 -14.17 16.12
CA ASP A 164 3.87 -14.03 17.38
C ASP A 164 4.50 -12.94 18.25
N TYR A 165 5.83 -12.84 18.27
CA TYR A 165 6.53 -11.73 18.93
C TYR A 165 6.15 -10.38 18.32
N LEU A 166 6.16 -10.27 16.99
CA LEU A 166 5.81 -9.04 16.28
C LEU A 166 4.33 -8.67 16.48
N ASP A 167 3.43 -9.64 16.48
CA ASP A 167 2.00 -9.43 16.69
C ASP A 167 1.70 -8.89 18.09
N ASN A 168 2.39 -9.43 19.10
CA ASN A 168 2.31 -8.92 20.47
C ASN A 168 2.76 -7.46 20.57
N LEU A 169 3.84 -7.08 19.86
CA LEU A 169 4.31 -5.69 19.80
C LEU A 169 3.29 -4.77 19.10
N VAL A 170 2.77 -5.17 17.94
CA VAL A 170 1.76 -4.38 17.21
C VAL A 170 0.50 -4.20 18.06
N THR A 171 0.04 -5.26 18.72
CA THR A 171 -1.12 -5.21 19.62
C THR A 171 -0.86 -4.29 20.82
N LYS A 172 0.33 -4.37 21.43
CA LYS A 172 0.74 -3.46 22.52
C LYS A 172 0.73 -2.00 22.06
N TRP A 173 1.37 -1.69 20.93
CA TRP A 173 1.48 -0.33 20.40
C TRP A 173 0.16 0.26 19.92
N SER A 174 -0.76 -0.61 19.49
CA SER A 174 -2.14 -0.21 19.21
C SER A 174 -2.85 0.23 20.50
N LYS A 175 -2.75 -0.58 21.56
CA LYS A 175 -3.42 -0.32 22.85
C LYS A 175 -2.84 0.87 23.63
N ASP A 176 -1.51 1.04 23.60
CA ASP A 176 -0.83 2.09 24.38
C ASP A 176 -0.71 3.44 23.64
N GLY A 177 -1.25 3.53 22.42
CA GLY A 177 -1.25 4.73 21.59
C GLY A 177 0.08 5.03 20.89
N SER A 178 1.07 4.13 20.94
CA SER A 178 2.34 4.32 20.22
C SER A 178 2.14 4.35 18.70
N LEU A 179 1.24 3.54 18.14
CA LEU A 179 0.89 3.61 16.72
C LEU A 179 0.24 4.96 16.38
N GLN A 180 -0.67 5.46 17.22
CA GLN A 180 -1.28 6.77 17.01
C GLN A 180 -0.23 7.89 16.98
N LYS A 181 0.75 7.87 17.89
CA LYS A 181 1.86 8.83 17.88
C LYS A 181 2.69 8.76 16.60
N LEU A 182 2.87 7.59 16.00
CA LEU A 182 3.51 7.45 14.69
C LEU A 182 2.66 8.09 13.59
N TYR A 183 1.36 7.82 13.57
CA TYR A 183 0.46 8.41 12.56
C TYR A 183 0.47 9.93 12.64
N ASP A 184 0.35 10.50 13.85
CA ASP A 184 0.36 11.94 14.08
C ASP A 184 1.68 12.57 13.63
N ARG A 185 2.82 11.94 13.97
CA ARG A 185 4.15 12.38 13.56
C ARG A 185 4.29 12.50 12.04
N TYR A 186 3.73 11.54 11.31
CA TYR A 186 3.80 11.49 9.85
C TYR A 186 2.56 12.08 9.16
N LYS A 187 1.66 12.71 9.93
CA LYS A 187 0.40 13.30 9.44
C LYS A 187 -0.46 12.29 8.64
N LEU A 188 -0.39 11.03 9.02
CA LEU A 188 -1.18 9.96 8.45
C LEU A 188 -2.54 9.86 9.15
N LYS A 189 -3.56 9.51 8.39
CA LYS A 189 -4.91 9.25 8.89
C LYS A 189 -5.32 7.86 8.41
N PRO A 190 -5.36 6.85 9.28
CA PRO A 190 -5.84 5.53 8.92
C PRO A 190 -7.25 5.60 8.35
N SER A 191 -7.51 4.82 7.31
CA SER A 191 -8.86 4.63 6.78
C SER A 191 -9.66 3.71 7.70
N SER A 192 -10.99 3.86 7.70
CA SER A 192 -11.90 2.94 8.39
C SER A 192 -12.52 1.96 7.40
N HIS A 193 -12.72 0.70 7.81
CA HIS A 193 -13.55 -0.29 7.10
C HIS A 193 -15.06 0.02 7.16
N THR A 194 -15.43 1.28 7.36
CA THR A 194 -16.84 1.69 7.47
C THR A 194 -17.61 1.14 6.27
N ALA A 195 -18.70 0.44 6.56
CA ALA A 195 -19.62 -0.07 5.57
C ALA A 195 -20.33 1.13 4.92
N ASP A 196 -19.98 1.42 3.67
CA ASP A 196 -20.87 2.15 2.77
C ASP A 196 -22.04 1.24 2.36
#